data_AF-A0A5C8SBT9-F1
#
_entry.id   AF-A0A5C8SBT9-F1
#
_cell.length_a   1.000
_cell.length_b   1.000
_cell.length_c   1.000
_cell.angle_alpha   90.00
_cell.angle_beta   90.00
_cell.angle_gamma   90.00
#
_symmetry.space_group_name_H-M   'P 1'
#
loop_
_entity.id
_entity.type
_entity.pdbx_description
1 polymer ?
#
loop_
_entity_poly.entity_id
_entity_poly.type
_entity_poly.pdbx_seq_one_letter_code
_entity_poly.pdbx_strand_id
1 'polypeptide(L)'
;MQIAKTEAEWQARASAFLKAKMKEKGVTYAALRERLKAHGFEETEASITMKLKRGTFAATFLLACLAALELEGVQLAELAEL
;
A
#
# COMPACT_ATOMS: atom_id res chain seq x y z
N MET A 1 -7.53 -19.81 -7.00
CA MET A 1 -6.72 -19.41 -5.84
C MET A 1 -7.62 -18.67 -4.86
N GLN A 2 -7.77 -19.15 -3.62
CA GLN A 2 -8.50 -18.42 -2.58
C GLN A 2 -7.49 -17.62 -1.77
N ILE A 3 -7.50 -16.30 -1.94
CA ILE A 3 -6.53 -15.39 -1.32
C ILE A 3 -6.98 -15.06 0.10
N ALA A 4 -8.23 -14.65 0.29
CA ALA A 4 -8.81 -14.42 1.61
C ALA A 4 -10.26 -14.91 1.65
N LYS A 5 -10.74 -15.19 2.86
CA LYS A 5 -12.08 -15.65 3.19
C LYS A 5 -13.00 -14.51 3.64
N THR A 6 -12.44 -13.43 4.17
CA THR A 6 -13.21 -12.27 4.68
C THR A 6 -12.65 -10.95 4.17
N GLU A 7 -13.47 -9.90 4.19
CA GLU A 7 -13.02 -8.55 3.84
C GLU A 7 -11.90 -8.05 4.78
N ALA A 8 -11.96 -8.39 6.07
CA ALA A 8 -10.93 -8.02 7.03
C ALA A 8 -9.56 -8.65 6.69
N GLU A 9 -9.55 -9.90 6.20
CA GLU A 9 -8.32 -10.54 5.71
C GLU A 9 -7.79 -9.86 4.46
N TRP A 10 -8.66 -9.42 3.55
CA TRP A 10 -8.27 -8.62 2.39
C TRP A 10 -7.63 -7.28 2.79
N GLN A 11 -8.23 -6.57 3.75
CA GLN A 11 -7.70 -5.31 4.30
C GLN A 11 -6.32 -5.50 4.94
N ALA A 12 -6.15 -6.60 5.70
CA ALA A 12 -4.89 -6.95 6.32
C ALA A 12 -3.81 -7.25 5.26
N ARG A 13 -4.13 -8.06 4.24
CA ARG A 13 -3.20 -8.40 3.14
C ARG A 13 -2.83 -7.17 2.30
N ALA A 14 -3.79 -6.31 1.97
CA ALA A 14 -3.51 -5.07 1.24
C ALA A 14 -2.55 -4.15 2.00
N SER A 15 -2.73 -4.05 3.32
CA SER A 15 -1.82 -3.30 4.19
C SER A 15 -0.43 -3.93 4.28
N ALA A 16 -0.38 -5.24 4.46
CA ALA A 16 0.86 -6.00 4.57
C ALA A 16 1.67 -5.92 3.27
N PHE A 17 1.00 -5.99 2.11
CA PHE A 17 1.62 -5.84 0.80
C PHE A 17 2.33 -4.49 0.65
N LEU A 18 1.63 -3.37 0.89
CA LEU A 18 2.26 -2.05 0.78
C LEU A 18 3.41 -1.88 1.78
N LYS A 19 3.26 -2.35 3.02
CA LYS A 19 4.33 -2.31 4.02
C LYS A 19 5.55 -3.13 3.59
N ALA A 20 5.33 -4.32 3.03
CA ALA A 20 6.40 -5.19 2.54
C ALA A 20 7.15 -4.52 1.37
N LYS A 21 6.43 -3.95 0.40
CA LYS A 21 7.04 -3.25 -0.73
C LYS A 21 7.78 -1.96 -0.34
N MET A 22 7.24 -1.21 0.62
CA MET A 22 7.97 -0.08 1.21
C MET A 22 9.29 -0.54 1.82
N LYS A 23 9.29 -1.65 2.58
CA LYS A 23 10.50 -2.21 3.19
C LYS A 23 11.49 -2.71 2.12
N GLU A 24 11.02 -3.43 1.12
CA GLU A 24 11.82 -3.95 -0.01
C GLU A 24 12.53 -2.83 -0.77
N LYS A 25 11.83 -1.71 -1.00
CA LYS A 25 12.35 -0.52 -1.69
C LYS A 25 13.09 0.46 -0.76
N GLY A 26 13.18 0.18 0.54
CA GLY A 26 13.82 1.07 1.53
C GLY A 26 13.11 2.42 1.71
N VAL A 27 11.80 2.49 1.46
CA VAL A 27 11.01 3.74 1.49
C VAL A 27 10.32 3.90 2.85
N THR A 28 10.63 5.00 3.54
CA THR A 28 9.96 5.38 4.80
C THR A 28 8.60 6.03 4.54
N TYR A 29 7.77 6.19 5.57
CA TYR A 29 6.50 6.93 5.47
C TYR A 29 6.71 8.38 5.02
N ALA A 30 7.71 9.06 5.57
CA ALA A 30 8.10 10.41 5.14
C ALA A 30 8.50 10.45 3.65
N ALA A 31 9.30 9.49 3.19
CA ALA A 31 9.70 9.42 1.79
C ALA A 31 8.52 9.09 0.86
N LEU A 32 7.63 8.16 1.26
CA LEU A 32 6.42 7.85 0.51
C LEU A 32 5.52 9.07 0.39
N ARG A 33 5.37 9.87 1.45
CA ARG A 33 4.63 11.14 1.45
C ARG A 33 5.13 12.08 0.36
N GLU A 34 6.44 12.32 0.30
CA GLU A 34 7.02 13.21 -0.71
C GLU A 34 6.79 12.70 -2.14
N ARG A 35 6.90 11.38 -2.35
CA ARG A 35 6.65 10.78 -3.67
C ARG A 35 5.18 10.88 -4.05
N LEU A 36 4.26 10.61 -3.11
CA LEU A 36 2.83 10.75 -3.31
C LEU A 36 2.45 12.20 -3.68
N LYS A 37 3.10 13.19 -3.07
CA LYS A 37 2.93 14.60 -3.41
C LYS A 37 3.30 14.89 -4.87
N ALA A 38 4.35 14.28 -5.40
CA ALA A 38 4.71 14.39 -6.83
C ALA A 38 3.64 13.81 -7.77
N HIS A 39 2.79 12.91 -7.27
CA HIS A 39 1.62 12.37 -7.97
C HIS A 39 0.31 13.10 -7.66
N GLY A 40 0.36 14.26 -6.98
CA GLY A 40 -0.81 15.07 -6.66
C GLY A 40 -1.58 14.64 -5.40
N PHE A 41 -1.00 13.79 -4.56
CA PHE A 41 -1.62 13.36 -3.30
C PHE A 41 -1.06 14.12 -2.10
N GLU A 42 -1.91 14.92 -1.44
CA GLU A 42 -1.56 15.66 -0.22
C GLU A 42 -1.79 14.81 1.03
N GLU A 43 -0.96 13.79 1.20
CA GLU A 43 -0.99 12.93 2.37
C GLU A 43 -0.06 13.44 3.49
N THR A 44 -0.34 13.04 4.73
CA THR A 44 0.57 13.20 5.87
C THR A 44 1.08 11.82 6.30
N GLU A 45 2.20 11.76 7.03
CA GLU A 45 2.67 10.47 7.56
C GLU A 45 1.63 9.79 8.46
N ALA A 46 0.88 10.59 9.23
CA ALA A 46 -0.20 10.11 10.08
C ALA A 46 -1.36 9.52 9.26
N SER A 47 -1.78 10.19 8.17
CA SER A 47 -2.86 9.68 7.32
C SER A 47 -2.46 8.41 6.58
N ILE A 48 -1.21 8.32 6.07
CA ILE A 48 -0.67 7.09 5.46
C ILE A 48 -0.66 5.97 6.49
N THR A 49 -0.14 6.23 7.70
CA THR A 49 -0.08 5.25 8.79
C THR A 49 -1.48 4.74 9.15
N MET A 50 -2.47 5.63 9.27
CA MET A 50 -3.85 5.24 9.58
C MET A 50 -4.49 4.42 8.45
N LYS A 51 -4.25 4.77 7.19
CA LYS A 51 -4.71 3.99 6.03
C LYS A 51 -4.13 2.57 6.04
N LEU A 52 -2.81 2.44 6.25
CA LEU A 52 -2.16 1.12 6.33
C LEU A 52 -2.40 0.37 7.65
N LYS A 53 -2.91 1.03 8.70
CA LYS A 53 -3.33 0.37 9.93
C LYS A 53 -4.71 -0.25 9.78
N ARG A 54 -5.64 0.47 9.14
CA ARG A 54 -7.02 0.01 8.92
C ARG A 54 -7.15 -0.90 7.70
N GLY A 55 -6.29 -0.75 6.70
CA GLY A 55 -6.34 -1.51 5.46
C GLY A 55 -7.48 -1.15 4.53
N THR A 56 -8.17 -0.04 4.81
CA THR A 56 -9.14 0.57 3.91
C THR A 56 -8.58 1.87 3.36
N PHE A 57 -8.38 1.90 2.05
CA PHE A 57 -7.96 3.07 1.29
C PHE A 57 -8.54 2.99 -0.11
N ALA A 58 -8.74 4.15 -0.73
CA ALA A 58 -9.23 4.21 -2.10
C ALA A 58 -8.24 3.55 -3.07
N ALA A 59 -8.76 2.98 -4.15
CA ALA A 59 -7.94 2.42 -5.22
C ALA A 59 -6.98 3.49 -5.81
N THR A 60 -7.40 4.76 -5.85
CA THR A 60 -6.54 5.88 -6.29
C THR A 60 -5.29 6.02 -5.43
N PHE A 61 -5.41 5.88 -4.10
CA PHE A 61 -4.26 5.89 -3.19
C PHE A 61 -3.36 4.66 -3.43
N LEU A 62 -3.95 3.48 -3.63
CA LEU A 62 -3.17 2.27 -3.97
C LEU A 62 -2.35 2.48 -5.23
N LEU A 63 -2.97 2.93 -6.33
CA LEU A 63 -2.30 3.16 -7.60
C LEU A 63 -1.18 4.20 -7.47
N ALA A 64 -1.41 5.26 -6.69
CA ALA A 64 -0.38 6.26 -6.40
C ALA A 64 0.79 5.66 -5.61
N CYS A 65 0.54 4.78 -4.64
CA CYS A 65 1.59 4.07 -3.93
C CYS A 65 2.39 3.14 -4.86
N LEU A 66 1.74 2.42 -5.78
CA LEU A 66 2.44 1.57 -6.76
C LEU A 66 3.35 2.41 -7.66
N ALA A 67 2.85 3.53 -8.17
CA ALA A 67 3.63 4.47 -8.98
C ALA A 67 4.82 5.05 -8.18
N ALA A 68 4.57 5.53 -6.95
CA ALA A 68 5.59 6.10 -6.07
C ALA A 68 6.68 5.09 -5.65
N LEU A 69 6.36 3.80 -5.65
CA LEU A 69 7.29 2.71 -5.33
C LEU A 69 7.88 2.05 -6.59
N GLU A 70 7.55 2.57 -7.77
CA GLU A 70 7.99 2.03 -9.07
C GLU A 70 7.69 0.53 -9.18
N LEU A 71 6.42 0.18 -8.93
CA LEU A 71 5.87 -1.15 -9.06
C LEU A 71 4.98 -1.23 -10.30
N GLU A 72 5.13 -2.30 -11.08
CA GLU A 72 4.32 -2.53 -12.29
C GLU A 72 2.86 -2.91 -11.97
N GLY A 73 2.63 -3.44 -10.77
CA GLY A 73 1.29 -3.85 -10.33
C GLY A 73 1.31 -4.61 -9.01
N VAL A 74 0.16 -5.22 -8.71
CA VAL A 74 -0.02 -6.16 -7.60
C VAL A 74 -0.21 -7.55 -8.20
N GLN A 75 0.68 -8.49 -7.89
CA GLN A 75 0.45 -9.88 -8.27
C GLN A 75 -0.38 -10.56 -7.19
N LEU A 76 -1.48 -11.19 -7.58
CA LEU A 76 -2.37 -11.88 -6.64
C LEU A 76 -1.67 -13.02 -5.88
N ALA A 77 -0.60 -13.59 -6.44
CA ALA A 77 0.24 -14.58 -5.77
C ALA A 77 0.99 -13.99 -4.56
N GLU A 78 1.52 -12.77 -4.68
CA GLU A 78 2.18 -12.07 -3.57
C GLU A 78 1.22 -11.79 -2.41
N LEU A 79 -0.07 -11.57 -2.72
CA LEU A 79 -1.10 -11.43 -1.69
C LEU A 79 -1.44 -12.76 -1.03
N ALA A 80 -1.31 -13.89 -1.74
CA ALA A 80 -1.61 -15.22 -1.21
C ALA A 80 -0.59 -15.65 -0.14
N GLU A 81 0.65 -15.19 -0.27
CA GLU A 81 1.80 -15.48 0.60
C GLU A 81 1.86 -14.65 1.90
N LEU A 82 0.96 -13.65 2.03
CA LEU A 82 0.79 -12.79 3.22
C LEU A 82 -0.34 -13.29 4.13
#